data_AF-A0A960CYV6-F1
#
_entry.id   AF-A0A960CYV6-F1
#
_cell.length_a   1.000
_cell.length_b   1.000
_cell.length_c   1.000
_cell.angle_alpha   90.00
_cell.angle_beta   90.00
_cell.angle_gamma   90.00
#
_symmetry.space_group_name_H-M   'P 1'
#
loop_
_entity.id
_entity.type
_entity.pdbx_description
1 polymer ?
#
loop_
_entity_poly.entity_id
_entity_poly.type
_entity_poly.pdbx_seq_one_letter_code
_entity_poly.pdbx_strand_id
1 'polypeptide(L)'
;TDHHQCVTMARGARCTVVSVDYRLAPEHPYPAALLDAAAVLTWARASAADIGVDPARLAVAGSSAGAALAAGLAQRCAEGELPPIVGVLLHQPVLDDRPTASKAEFATTPGFDGAAAKLMWRHYLGDTAPDAASVPARNHRLIDTPTTFITCSELDPLRDEAVDYARRLMRCGVRTDLHVFGGTCHGFDSLRPEWAVSRALFTMQCAALGRFFA
;
A
#
# COMPACT_ATOMS: atom_id res chain seq x y z
N THR A 1 -5.22 14.93 0.36
CA THR A 1 -6.42 14.09 0.52
C THR A 1 -6.55 13.20 -0.68
N ASP A 2 -6.73 11.89 -0.47
CA ASP A 2 -6.75 10.88 -1.55
C ASP A 2 -8.12 10.77 -2.25
N HIS A 3 -8.99 11.77 -2.06
CA HIS A 3 -10.38 11.78 -2.50
C HIS A 3 -10.53 11.47 -4.01
N HIS A 4 -9.70 12.09 -4.85
CA HIS A 4 -9.73 11.87 -6.30
C HIS A 4 -9.45 10.39 -6.66
N GLN A 5 -8.43 9.79 -6.04
CA GLN A 5 -8.08 8.38 -6.26
C GLN A 5 -9.20 7.46 -5.75
N CYS A 6 -9.75 7.72 -4.56
CA CYS A 6 -10.87 6.94 -4.02
C CYS A 6 -12.10 6.98 -4.94
N VAL A 7 -12.49 8.16 -5.44
CA VAL A 7 -13.61 8.31 -6.37
C VAL A 7 -13.32 7.60 -7.70
N THR A 8 -12.08 7.70 -8.19
CA THR A 8 -11.65 7.05 -9.43
C THR A 8 -11.74 5.53 -9.30
N MET A 9 -11.22 4.96 -8.21
CA MET A 9 -11.30 3.53 -7.92
C MET A 9 -12.76 3.07 -7.75
N ALA A 10 -13.57 3.78 -6.97
CA ALA A 10 -14.96 3.42 -6.74
C ALA A 10 -15.76 3.34 -8.06
N ARG A 11 -15.58 4.34 -8.94
CA ARG A 11 -16.26 4.38 -10.25
C ARG A 11 -15.70 3.35 -11.22
N GLY A 12 -14.37 3.25 -11.34
CA GLY A 12 -13.71 2.41 -12.33
C GLY A 12 -13.79 0.91 -12.01
N ALA A 13 -13.68 0.54 -10.74
CA ALA A 13 -13.78 -0.84 -10.28
C ALA A 13 -15.21 -1.25 -9.88
N ARG A 14 -16.15 -0.31 -9.82
CA ARG A 14 -17.54 -0.51 -9.36
C ARG A 14 -17.60 -1.17 -7.99
N CYS A 15 -16.84 -0.62 -7.05
CA CYS A 15 -16.80 -1.06 -5.66
C CYS A 15 -17.04 0.10 -4.69
N THR A 16 -17.44 -0.23 -3.46
CA THR A 16 -17.46 0.72 -2.35
C THR A 16 -16.03 0.94 -1.87
N VAL A 17 -15.62 2.20 -1.72
CA VAL A 17 -14.32 2.59 -1.16
C VAL A 17 -14.54 3.24 0.20
N VAL A 18 -13.95 2.65 1.24
CA VAL A 18 -13.88 3.24 2.58
C VAL A 18 -12.49 3.87 2.73
N SER A 19 -12.44 5.20 2.71
CA SER A 19 -11.20 5.96 2.95
C SER A 19 -11.02 6.15 4.45
N VAL A 20 -9.85 5.77 4.99
CA VAL A 20 -9.57 5.74 6.42
C VAL A 20 -8.77 6.98 6.81
N ASP A 21 -9.36 7.84 7.65
CA ASP A 21 -8.67 8.97 8.27
C ASP A 21 -7.98 8.50 9.56
N TYR A 22 -6.91 7.71 9.40
CA TYR A 22 -6.16 7.12 10.51
C TYR A 22 -5.29 8.15 11.22
N ARG A 23 -4.99 7.92 12.50
CA ARG A 23 -4.09 8.77 13.27
C ARG A 23 -2.69 8.83 12.67
N LEU A 24 -2.11 10.03 12.61
CA LEU A 24 -0.83 10.29 11.97
C LEU A 24 0.32 10.39 12.97
N ALA A 25 1.51 10.00 12.52
CA ALA A 25 2.76 10.28 13.19
C ALA A 25 3.26 11.70 12.82
N PRO A 26 4.02 12.38 13.69
CA PRO A 26 4.62 11.89 14.94
C PRO A 26 3.72 11.94 16.19
N GLU A 27 2.54 12.55 16.11
CA GLU A 27 1.62 12.69 17.26
C GLU A 27 1.14 11.33 17.76
N HIS A 28 0.95 10.39 16.84
CA HIS A 28 0.58 9.01 17.09
C HIS A 28 1.50 8.07 16.31
N PRO A 29 2.70 7.74 16.84
CA PRO A 29 3.61 6.81 16.20
C PRO A 29 3.01 5.39 16.13
N TYR A 30 3.72 4.48 15.47
CA TYR A 30 3.41 3.07 15.44
C TYR A 30 3.07 2.55 16.85
N PRO A 31 1.97 1.76 17.02
CA PRO A 31 1.15 1.15 15.97
C PRO A 31 -0.15 1.89 15.62
N ALA A 32 -0.32 3.18 15.97
CA ALA A 32 -1.62 3.85 15.93
C ALA A 32 -2.35 3.76 14.57
N ALA A 33 -1.69 4.15 13.48
CA ALA A 33 -2.27 4.11 12.14
C ALA A 33 -2.66 2.69 11.69
N LEU A 34 -1.84 1.69 12.03
CA LEU A 34 -2.08 0.29 11.69
C LEU A 34 -3.28 -0.27 12.47
N LEU A 35 -3.41 0.09 13.74
CA LEU A 35 -4.56 -0.30 14.57
C LEU A 35 -5.86 0.34 14.07
N ASP A 36 -5.83 1.61 13.66
CA ASP A 36 -7.00 2.29 13.10
C ASP A 36 -7.46 1.63 11.79
N ALA A 37 -6.52 1.35 10.88
CA ALA A 37 -6.84 0.67 9.62
C ALA A 37 -7.37 -0.76 9.85
N ALA A 38 -6.81 -1.49 10.83
CA ALA A 38 -7.30 -2.82 11.23
C ALA A 38 -8.71 -2.77 11.83
N ALA A 39 -8.99 -1.75 12.65
CA ALA A 39 -10.31 -1.53 13.23
C ALA A 39 -11.35 -1.26 12.13
N VAL A 40 -11.02 -0.43 11.12
CA VAL A 40 -11.92 -0.18 9.99
C VAL A 40 -12.14 -1.42 9.12
N LEU A 41 -11.11 -2.22 8.85
CA LEU A 41 -11.29 -3.49 8.12
C LEU A 41 -12.25 -4.44 8.86
N THR A 42 -12.07 -4.54 10.18
CA THR A 42 -12.94 -5.35 11.05
C THR A 42 -14.37 -4.83 11.07
N TRP A 43 -14.53 -3.51 11.21
CA TRP A 43 -15.82 -2.85 11.17
C TRP A 43 -16.53 -3.03 9.82
N ALA A 44 -15.82 -2.90 8.70
CA ALA A 44 -16.38 -3.04 7.36
C ALA A 44 -16.89 -4.48 7.12
N ARG A 45 -16.17 -5.48 7.64
CA ARG A 45 -16.60 -6.88 7.60
C ARG A 45 -17.86 -7.13 8.45
N ALA A 46 -17.91 -6.54 9.64
CA ALA A 46 -19.01 -6.71 10.59
C ALA A 46 -20.28 -5.96 10.17
N SER A 47 -20.13 -4.79 9.56
CA SER A 47 -21.21 -3.89 9.14
C SER A 47 -21.56 -4.06 7.66
N ALA A 48 -21.14 -5.16 7.03
CA ALA A 48 -21.20 -5.33 5.58
C ALA A 48 -22.62 -5.18 5.01
N ALA A 49 -23.64 -5.67 5.74
CA ALA A 49 -25.04 -5.49 5.37
C ALA A 49 -25.47 -4.02 5.41
N ASP A 50 -25.06 -3.27 6.44
CA ASP A 50 -25.45 -1.87 6.64
C ASP A 50 -24.86 -0.94 5.57
N ILE A 51 -23.64 -1.25 5.11
CA ILE A 51 -22.95 -0.47 4.06
C ILE A 51 -23.12 -1.06 2.65
N GLY A 52 -23.93 -2.12 2.51
CA GLY A 52 -24.25 -2.75 1.23
C GLY A 52 -23.07 -3.38 0.50
N VAL A 53 -22.11 -3.97 1.22
CA VAL A 53 -20.94 -4.66 0.63
C VAL A 53 -20.99 -6.16 0.91
N ASP A 54 -20.28 -6.93 0.08
CA ASP A 54 -20.10 -8.36 0.28
C ASP A 54 -18.93 -8.62 1.26
N PRO A 55 -19.20 -9.20 2.43
CA PRO A 55 -18.16 -9.43 3.42
C PRO A 55 -17.09 -10.46 3.00
N ALA A 56 -17.34 -11.28 1.98
CA ALA A 56 -16.35 -12.23 1.45
C ALA A 56 -15.43 -11.60 0.38
N ARG A 57 -15.73 -10.38 -0.06
CA ARG A 57 -15.00 -9.69 -1.14
C ARG A 57 -14.45 -8.34 -0.66
N LEU A 58 -13.61 -8.41 0.36
CA LEU A 58 -12.89 -7.26 0.90
C LEU A 58 -11.47 -7.21 0.32
N ALA A 59 -11.01 -6.03 -0.07
CA ALA A 59 -9.63 -5.79 -0.49
C ALA A 59 -9.07 -4.57 0.25
N VAL A 60 -7.76 -4.51 0.42
CA VAL A 60 -7.09 -3.33 0.97
C VAL A 60 -6.23 -2.68 -0.10
N ALA A 61 -6.18 -1.36 -0.09
CA ALA A 61 -5.42 -0.57 -1.04
C ALA A 61 -4.74 0.58 -0.31
N GLY A 62 -3.54 0.95 -0.76
CA GLY A 62 -2.84 2.10 -0.21
C GLY A 62 -1.79 2.65 -1.16
N SER A 63 -1.41 3.91 -0.92
CA SER A 63 -0.31 4.60 -1.58
C SER A 63 0.77 4.99 -0.57
N SER A 64 2.04 4.88 -0.93
CA SER A 64 3.17 5.30 -0.09
C SER A 64 3.09 4.70 1.32
N ALA A 65 3.06 5.52 2.37
CA ALA A 65 2.87 5.06 3.76
C ALA A 65 1.55 4.30 3.97
N GLY A 66 0.46 4.67 3.29
CA GLY A 66 -0.79 3.90 3.32
C GLY A 66 -0.66 2.50 2.72
N ALA A 67 0.24 2.32 1.76
CA ALA A 67 0.56 0.99 1.22
C ALA A 67 1.38 0.15 2.21
N ALA A 68 2.19 0.77 3.08
CA ALA A 68 2.82 0.08 4.21
C ALA A 68 1.77 -0.52 5.14
N LEU A 69 0.74 0.26 5.47
CA LEU A 69 -0.38 -0.18 6.28
C LEU A 69 -1.15 -1.31 5.57
N ALA A 70 -1.47 -1.17 4.29
CA ALA A 70 -2.16 -2.19 3.52
C ALA A 70 -1.37 -3.52 3.46
N ALA A 71 -0.05 -3.46 3.29
CA ALA A 71 0.82 -4.63 3.34
C ALA A 71 0.84 -5.28 4.74
N GLY A 72 0.92 -4.48 5.81
CA GLY A 72 0.85 -4.96 7.19
C GLY A 72 -0.49 -5.63 7.51
N LEU A 73 -1.61 -5.03 7.08
CA LEU A 73 -2.94 -5.64 7.21
C LEU A 73 -3.00 -6.97 6.47
N ALA A 74 -2.51 -7.03 5.23
CA ALA A 74 -2.51 -8.25 4.43
C ALA A 74 -1.74 -9.40 5.09
N GLN A 75 -0.58 -9.10 5.67
CA GLN A 75 0.20 -10.08 6.43
C GLN A 75 -0.61 -10.57 7.65
N ARG A 76 -1.22 -9.68 8.43
CA ARG A 76 -2.06 -10.05 9.58
C ARG A 76 -3.32 -10.83 9.20
N CYS A 77 -3.90 -10.57 8.02
CA CYS A 77 -4.98 -11.37 7.45
C CYS A 77 -4.51 -12.80 7.13
N ALA A 78 -3.33 -12.95 6.51
CA ALA A 78 -2.76 -14.27 6.20
C ALA A 78 -2.44 -15.07 7.47
N GLU A 79 -2.13 -14.39 8.56
CA GLU A 79 -1.88 -14.99 9.88
C GLU A 79 -3.15 -15.31 10.67
N GLY A 80 -4.33 -14.94 10.15
CA GLY A 80 -5.62 -15.16 10.78
C GLY A 80 -5.95 -14.19 11.92
N GLU A 81 -5.17 -13.10 12.09
CA GLU A 81 -5.44 -12.07 13.10
C GLU A 81 -6.54 -11.09 12.69
N LEU A 82 -6.77 -10.94 11.39
CA LEU A 82 -7.75 -10.03 10.80
C LEU A 82 -8.68 -10.77 9.83
N PRO A 83 -9.86 -10.20 9.50
CA PRO A 83 -10.75 -10.78 8.50
C PRO A 83 -10.03 -11.07 7.18
N PRO A 84 -10.39 -12.16 6.47
CA PRO A 84 -9.77 -12.50 5.19
C PRO A 84 -10.08 -11.43 4.14
N ILE A 85 -9.11 -11.18 3.26
CA ILE A 85 -9.23 -10.26 2.13
C ILE A 85 -8.82 -10.98 0.84
N VAL A 86 -9.41 -10.57 -0.29
CA VAL A 86 -9.24 -11.22 -1.59
C VAL A 86 -8.11 -10.61 -2.43
N GLY A 87 -7.65 -9.42 -2.07
CA GLY A 87 -6.51 -8.80 -2.75
C GLY A 87 -5.98 -7.54 -2.08
N VAL A 88 -4.78 -7.16 -2.52
CA VAL A 88 -4.00 -6.06 -1.97
C VAL A 88 -3.47 -5.20 -3.13
N LEU A 89 -3.72 -3.89 -3.08
CA LEU A 89 -3.20 -2.92 -4.05
C LEU A 89 -2.20 -1.99 -3.38
N LEU A 90 -0.95 -2.01 -3.85
CA LEU A 90 0.15 -1.22 -3.30
C LEU A 90 0.68 -0.26 -4.36
N HIS A 91 0.47 1.04 -4.18
CA HIS A 91 1.03 2.08 -5.04
C HIS A 91 2.23 2.75 -4.37
N GLN A 92 3.38 2.76 -5.05
CA GLN A 92 4.66 3.31 -4.60
C GLN A 92 4.96 3.01 -3.13
N PRO A 93 4.94 1.73 -2.73
CA PRO A 93 4.78 1.40 -1.32
C PRO A 93 6.03 1.66 -0.50
N VAL A 94 5.82 2.18 0.71
CA VAL A 94 6.82 2.23 1.77
C VAL A 94 6.85 0.87 2.46
N LEU A 95 7.95 0.13 2.39
CA LEU A 95 8.00 -1.26 2.85
C LEU A 95 9.20 -1.58 3.72
N ASP A 96 10.34 -0.89 3.54
CA ASP A 96 11.59 -1.23 4.23
C ASP A 96 12.18 0.01 4.91
N ASP A 97 12.56 -0.09 6.18
CA ASP A 97 13.26 0.98 6.90
C ASP A 97 14.77 0.98 6.60
N ARG A 98 15.29 -0.11 6.03
CA ARG A 98 16.73 -0.28 5.76
C ARG A 98 17.16 0.47 4.49
N PRO A 99 18.47 0.77 4.35
CA PRO A 99 19.00 1.36 3.13
C PRO A 99 18.78 0.48 1.89
N THR A 100 18.50 1.10 0.75
CA THR A 100 18.45 0.48 -0.58
C THR A 100 19.28 1.31 -1.56
N ALA A 101 19.61 0.75 -2.73
CA ALA A 101 20.35 1.48 -3.76
C ALA A 101 19.54 2.70 -4.25
N SER A 102 18.25 2.53 -4.55
CA SER A 102 17.30 3.60 -4.91
C SER A 102 17.21 4.71 -3.86
N LYS A 103 17.19 4.42 -2.55
CA LYS A 103 17.23 5.46 -1.50
C LYS A 103 18.52 6.29 -1.53
N ALA A 104 19.64 5.69 -1.93
CA ALA A 104 20.91 6.38 -2.04
C ALA A 104 21.03 7.15 -3.37
N GLU A 105 20.52 6.57 -4.45
CA GLU A 105 20.49 7.12 -5.81
C GLU A 105 19.58 8.38 -5.89
N PHE A 106 18.36 8.27 -5.37
CA PHE A 106 17.34 9.32 -5.46
C PHE A 106 17.32 10.21 -4.22
N ALA A 107 18.41 10.94 -4.01
CA ALA A 107 18.60 11.83 -2.87
C ALA A 107 18.01 13.25 -3.06
N THR A 108 17.58 13.60 -4.27
CA THR A 108 17.08 14.96 -4.61
C THR A 108 15.90 14.94 -5.58
N THR A 109 15.14 13.84 -5.62
CA THR A 109 13.95 13.73 -6.47
C THR A 109 12.85 14.70 -6.03
N PRO A 110 12.05 15.26 -6.96
CA PRO A 110 10.97 16.17 -6.60
C PRO A 110 9.92 15.49 -5.72
N GLY A 111 9.43 16.21 -4.70
CA GLY A 111 8.34 15.80 -3.84
C GLY A 111 8.74 14.85 -2.71
N PHE A 112 9.47 13.77 -3.03
CA PHE A 112 9.93 12.79 -2.06
C PHE A 112 11.29 12.23 -2.45
N ASP A 113 12.21 12.13 -1.48
CA ASP A 113 13.59 11.70 -1.68
C ASP A 113 14.06 10.75 -0.56
N GLY A 114 15.29 10.25 -0.67
CA GLY A 114 15.87 9.35 0.31
C GLY A 114 16.02 9.95 1.72
N ALA A 115 16.13 11.27 1.87
CA ALA A 115 16.19 11.93 3.18
C ALA A 115 14.79 11.98 3.82
N ALA A 116 13.76 12.29 3.03
CA ALA A 116 12.36 12.25 3.43
C ALA A 116 11.94 10.84 3.85
N ALA A 117 12.35 9.79 3.11
CA ALA A 117 12.09 8.40 3.49
C ALA A 117 12.67 8.05 4.87
N LYS A 118 13.90 8.48 5.15
CA LYS A 118 14.53 8.29 6.48
C LYS A 118 13.79 9.05 7.58
N LEU A 119 13.36 10.28 7.32
CA LEU A 119 12.62 11.09 8.29
C LEU A 119 11.24 10.50 8.58
N MET A 120 10.52 10.06 7.55
CA MET A 120 9.23 9.39 7.66
C MET A 120 9.32 8.13 8.54
N TRP A 121 10.31 7.26 8.32
CA TRP A 121 10.48 6.08 9.17
C TRP A 121 10.78 6.45 10.63
N ARG A 122 11.56 7.51 10.89
CA ARG A 122 11.79 8.01 12.26
C ARG A 122 10.50 8.49 12.93
N HIS A 123 9.66 9.25 12.22
CA HIS A 123 8.39 9.71 12.77
C HIS A 123 7.43 8.55 13.02
N TYR A 124 7.30 7.64 12.04
CA TYR A 124 6.41 6.49 12.15
C TYR A 124 6.81 5.56 13.29
N LEU A 125 8.10 5.20 13.42
CA LEU A 125 8.54 4.29 14.47
C LEU A 125 8.60 4.94 15.85
N GLY A 126 8.89 6.25 15.93
CA GLY A 126 9.17 6.90 17.21
C GLY A 126 10.33 6.20 17.93
N ASP A 127 10.09 5.76 19.17
CA ASP A 127 11.04 4.99 19.97
C ASP A 127 10.97 3.47 19.73
N THR A 128 10.07 3.01 18.85
CA THR A 128 9.90 1.58 18.57
C THR A 128 11.04 1.04 17.71
N ALA A 129 11.69 -0.03 18.16
CA ALA A 129 12.67 -0.74 17.35
C ALA A 129 11.97 -1.47 16.17
N PRO A 130 12.49 -1.36 14.93
CA PRO A 130 11.83 -1.92 13.76
C PRO A 130 11.93 -3.45 13.70
N ASP A 131 10.79 -4.10 13.47
CA ASP A 131 10.60 -5.54 13.41
C ASP A 131 9.59 -5.94 12.30
N ALA A 132 9.22 -7.22 12.24
CA ALA A 132 8.28 -7.74 11.24
C ALA A 132 6.84 -7.22 11.41
N ALA A 133 6.44 -6.78 12.60
CA ALA A 133 5.10 -6.25 12.85
C ALA A 133 4.99 -4.78 12.45
N SER A 134 6.08 -4.03 12.58
CA SER A 134 6.14 -2.59 12.28
C SER A 134 6.58 -2.28 10.85
N VAL A 135 7.41 -3.13 10.24
CA VAL A 135 7.99 -2.92 8.90
C VAL A 135 7.69 -4.11 7.98
N PRO A 136 6.84 -3.96 6.95
CA PRO A 136 6.39 -5.07 6.12
C PRO A 136 7.52 -5.90 5.47
N ALA A 137 8.59 -5.25 5.00
CA ALA A 137 9.70 -5.94 4.35
C ALA A 137 10.57 -6.75 5.32
N ARG A 138 10.44 -6.56 6.64
CA ARG A 138 11.11 -7.39 7.65
C ARG A 138 10.40 -8.72 7.88
N ASN A 139 9.15 -8.87 7.45
CA ASN A 139 8.44 -10.14 7.53
C ASN A 139 8.88 -11.10 6.41
N HIS A 140 9.47 -12.23 6.77
CA HIS A 140 9.91 -13.26 5.83
C HIS A 140 8.81 -14.28 5.46
N ARG A 141 7.72 -14.32 6.23
CA ARG A 141 6.60 -15.23 6.00
C ARG A 141 5.53 -14.51 5.18
N LEU A 142 5.62 -14.67 3.86
CA LEU A 142 4.66 -14.10 2.90
C LEU A 142 3.78 -15.16 2.22
N ILE A 143 3.88 -16.43 2.66
CA ILE A 143 2.95 -17.47 2.23
C ILE A 143 1.53 -17.09 2.65
N ASP A 144 0.54 -17.48 1.84
CA ASP A 144 -0.88 -17.19 2.06
C ASP A 144 -1.27 -15.70 2.06
N THR A 145 -0.33 -14.80 1.72
CA THR A 145 -0.67 -13.39 1.46
C THR A 145 -1.61 -13.33 0.24
N PRO A 146 -2.66 -12.49 0.27
CA PRO A 146 -3.61 -12.36 -0.83
C PRO A 146 -2.97 -11.93 -2.16
N THR A 147 -3.69 -12.14 -3.26
CA THR A 147 -3.27 -11.67 -4.59
C THR A 147 -2.90 -10.19 -4.51
N THR A 148 -1.70 -9.84 -4.99
CA THR A 148 -1.13 -8.50 -4.79
C THR A 148 -0.85 -7.81 -6.11
N PHE A 149 -1.23 -6.54 -6.24
CA PHE A 149 -0.88 -5.68 -7.37
C PHE A 149 -0.01 -4.53 -6.86
N ILE A 150 1.22 -4.43 -7.38
CA ILE A 150 2.22 -3.44 -6.97
C ILE A 150 2.55 -2.54 -8.13
N THR A 151 2.63 -1.24 -7.87
CA THR A 151 3.13 -0.25 -8.81
C THR A 151 4.18 0.62 -8.14
N CYS A 152 5.23 1.00 -8.85
CA CYS A 152 6.19 2.00 -8.37
C CYS A 152 6.74 2.82 -9.53
N SER A 153 7.50 3.86 -9.20
CA SER A 153 8.12 4.77 -10.16
C SER A 153 9.59 4.44 -10.37
N GLU A 154 10.11 4.76 -11.55
CA GLU A 154 11.54 4.58 -11.86
C GLU A 154 12.45 5.49 -11.01
N LEU A 155 12.05 6.75 -10.84
CA LEU A 155 12.80 7.79 -10.12
C LEU A 155 12.22 7.95 -8.71
N ASP A 156 12.27 6.88 -7.92
CA ASP A 156 11.64 6.81 -6.59
C ASP A 156 12.60 6.14 -5.60
N PRO A 157 12.90 6.76 -4.44
CA PRO A 157 13.69 6.10 -3.39
C PRO A 157 13.06 4.79 -2.90
N LEU A 158 11.76 4.57 -3.08
CA LEU A 158 11.04 3.36 -2.68
C LEU A 158 11.00 2.28 -3.79
N ARG A 159 11.62 2.53 -4.96
CA ARG A 159 11.60 1.62 -6.11
C ARG A 159 12.07 0.22 -5.74
N ASP A 160 13.25 0.10 -5.16
CA ASP A 160 13.88 -1.22 -5.00
C ASP A 160 13.18 -2.07 -3.94
N GLU A 161 12.62 -1.45 -2.90
CA GLU A 161 11.86 -2.19 -1.88
C GLU A 161 10.53 -2.71 -2.43
N ALA A 162 9.86 -1.94 -3.31
CA ALA A 162 8.68 -2.43 -4.02
C ALA A 162 9.01 -3.62 -4.93
N VAL A 163 10.12 -3.54 -5.67
CA VAL A 163 10.60 -4.63 -6.55
C VAL A 163 11.01 -5.85 -5.75
N ASP A 164 11.76 -5.70 -4.65
CA ASP A 164 12.17 -6.81 -3.78
C ASP A 164 10.96 -7.50 -3.15
N TYR A 165 10.01 -6.72 -2.61
CA TYR A 165 8.81 -7.26 -2.00
C TYR A 165 7.96 -8.05 -3.00
N ALA A 166 7.76 -7.53 -4.21
CA ALA A 166 7.08 -8.25 -5.29
C ALA A 166 7.78 -9.58 -5.62
N ARG A 167 9.13 -9.57 -5.72
CA ARG A 167 9.92 -10.79 -5.98
C ARG A 167 9.76 -11.82 -4.86
N ARG A 168 9.70 -11.38 -3.61
CA ARG A 168 9.51 -12.26 -2.46
C ARG A 168 8.11 -12.86 -2.43
N LEU A 169 7.07 -12.08 -2.69
CA LEU A 169 5.70 -12.58 -2.83
C LEU A 169 5.61 -13.66 -3.92
N MET A 170 6.17 -13.40 -5.11
CA MET A 170 6.19 -14.37 -6.20
C MET A 170 6.94 -15.66 -5.84
N ARG A 171 8.06 -15.57 -5.11
CA ARG A 171 8.79 -16.74 -4.62
C ARG A 171 8.00 -17.57 -3.61
N CYS A 172 7.08 -16.94 -2.87
CA CYS A 172 6.16 -17.60 -1.96
C CYS A 172 4.90 -18.15 -2.66
N GLY A 173 4.81 -18.08 -3.99
CA GLY A 173 3.65 -18.56 -4.75
C GLY A 173 2.46 -17.61 -4.75
N VAL A 174 2.62 -16.38 -4.26
CA VAL A 174 1.55 -15.37 -4.26
C VAL A 174 1.38 -14.83 -5.69
N ARG A 175 0.14 -14.84 -6.19
CA ARG A 175 -0.20 -14.20 -7.47
C ARG A 175 0.08 -12.70 -7.35
N THR A 176 1.11 -12.24 -8.06
CA THR A 176 1.64 -10.89 -7.92
C THR A 176 1.84 -10.25 -9.28
N ASP A 177 1.26 -9.07 -9.47
CA ASP A 177 1.54 -8.18 -10.60
C ASP A 177 2.45 -7.05 -10.12
N LEU A 178 3.49 -6.70 -10.89
CA LEU A 178 4.35 -5.55 -10.64
C LEU A 178 4.45 -4.69 -11.90
N HIS A 179 4.28 -3.38 -11.77
CA HIS A 179 4.56 -2.43 -12.83
C HIS A 179 5.43 -1.27 -12.35
N VAL A 180 6.52 -1.01 -13.08
CA VAL A 180 7.43 0.12 -12.83
C VAL A 180 7.20 1.17 -13.92
N PHE A 181 6.76 2.36 -13.54
CA PHE A 181 6.49 3.47 -14.46
C PHE A 181 7.78 4.23 -14.77
N GLY A 182 8.32 4.03 -15.97
CA GLY A 182 9.47 4.78 -16.50
C GLY A 182 9.20 6.28 -16.62
N GLY A 183 10.20 7.10 -16.34
CA GLY A 183 10.15 8.56 -16.43
C GLY A 183 9.26 9.25 -15.39
N THR A 184 8.83 8.54 -14.34
CA THR A 184 7.98 9.07 -13.27
C THR A 184 8.72 9.10 -11.93
N CYS A 185 8.26 9.94 -11.01
CA CYS A 185 8.73 10.02 -9.63
C CYS A 185 7.60 9.73 -8.63
N HIS A 186 7.96 9.61 -7.35
CA HIS A 186 7.00 9.40 -6.27
C HIS A 186 5.86 10.44 -6.30
N GLY A 187 4.60 9.99 -6.21
CA GLY A 187 3.41 10.85 -6.22
C GLY A 187 3.07 11.54 -7.55
N PHE A 188 3.67 11.12 -8.69
CA PHE A 188 3.40 11.75 -10.00
C PHE A 188 1.90 11.83 -10.35
N ASP A 189 1.13 10.83 -9.96
CA ASP A 189 -0.30 10.70 -10.23
C ASP A 189 -1.14 11.68 -9.41
N SER A 190 -0.66 12.03 -8.21
CA SER A 190 -1.26 13.04 -7.34
C SER A 190 -0.89 14.45 -7.79
N LEU A 191 0.35 14.64 -8.25
CA LEU A 191 0.83 15.93 -8.75
C LEU A 191 0.22 16.29 -10.11
N ARG A 192 0.03 15.30 -10.98
CA ARG A 192 -0.43 15.48 -12.37
C ARG A 192 -1.41 14.36 -12.78
N PRO A 193 -2.62 14.33 -12.19
CA PRO A 193 -3.63 13.29 -12.46
C PRO A 193 -4.10 13.27 -13.92
N GLU A 194 -3.99 14.39 -14.63
CA GLU A 194 -4.40 14.55 -16.01
C GLU A 194 -3.40 13.99 -17.03
N TRP A 195 -2.18 13.64 -16.62
CA TRP A 195 -1.19 13.06 -17.52
C TRP A 195 -1.60 11.68 -18.02
N ALA A 196 -1.18 11.33 -19.24
CA ALA A 196 -1.50 10.05 -19.84
C ALA A 196 -1.01 8.86 -18.99
N VAL A 197 0.18 9.00 -18.39
CA VAL A 197 0.76 7.99 -17.50
C VAL A 197 -0.04 7.81 -16.20
N SER A 198 -0.55 8.90 -15.61
CA SER A 198 -1.40 8.86 -14.42
C SER A 198 -2.75 8.20 -14.70
N ARG A 199 -3.36 8.52 -15.85
CA ARG A 199 -4.60 7.83 -16.28
C ARG A 199 -4.38 6.34 -16.56
N ALA A 200 -3.22 5.97 -17.11
CA ALA A 200 -2.86 4.57 -17.31
C ALA A 200 -2.73 3.83 -15.97
N LEU A 201 -2.06 4.43 -14.98
CA LEU A 201 -2.02 3.92 -13.60
C LEU A 201 -3.42 3.68 -13.05
N PHE A 202 -4.30 4.69 -13.08
CA PHE A 202 -5.65 4.56 -12.53
C PHE A 202 -6.45 3.46 -13.22
N THR A 203 -6.29 3.31 -14.53
CA THR A 203 -6.93 2.23 -15.30
C THR A 203 -6.42 0.85 -14.84
N MET A 204 -5.11 0.69 -14.65
CA MET A 204 -4.52 -0.55 -14.16
C MET A 204 -4.98 -0.89 -12.73
N GLN A 205 -5.05 0.10 -11.84
CA GLN A 205 -5.55 -0.05 -10.48
C GLN A 205 -7.01 -0.52 -10.46
N CYS A 206 -7.88 0.10 -11.27
CA CYS A 206 -9.28 -0.31 -11.39
C CYS A 206 -9.41 -1.73 -11.95
N ALA A 207 -8.60 -2.09 -12.95
CA ALA A 207 -8.57 -3.44 -13.49
C ALA A 207 -8.07 -4.47 -12.47
N ALA A 208 -7.10 -4.11 -11.63
CA ALA A 208 -6.61 -4.99 -10.56
C ALA A 208 -7.71 -5.25 -9.51
N LEU A 209 -8.38 -4.19 -9.03
CA LEU A 209 -9.53 -4.32 -8.13
C LEU A 209 -10.64 -5.17 -8.74
N GLY A 210 -10.95 -4.96 -10.02
CA GLY A 210 -11.92 -5.80 -10.74
C GLY A 210 -11.54 -7.28 -10.77
N ARG A 211 -10.25 -7.61 -10.89
CA ARG A 211 -9.75 -9.01 -10.82
C ARG A 211 -9.81 -9.58 -9.40
N PHE A 212 -9.64 -8.76 -8.36
CA PHE A 212 -9.72 -9.24 -6.97
C PHE A 212 -11.14 -9.67 -6.59
N PHE A 213 -12.17 -9.01 -7.15
CA PHE A 213 -13.58 -9.26 -6.83
C PHE A 213 -14.34 -10.16 -7.82
N ALA A 214 -13.65 -10.62 -8.88
CA ALA A 214 -14.20 -11.46 -9.94
C ALA A 214 -14.45 -12.90 -9.50
#